data_AF-A0A4Y2VME5-F1
#
_entry.id   AF-A0A4Y2VME5-F1
#
_cell.length_a   1.000
_cell.length_b   1.000
_cell.length_c   1.000
_cell.angle_alpha   90.00
_cell.angle_beta   90.00
_cell.angle_gamma   90.00
#
_symmetry.space_group_name_H-M   'P 1'
#
loop_
_entity.id
_entity.type
_entity.pdbx_description
1 polymer ?
#
loop_
_entity_poly.entity_id
_entity_poly.type
_entity_poly.pdbx_seq_one_letter_code
_entity_poly.pdbx_strand_id
1 'polypeptide(L)'
;MTIDEMSNELDISHGSGHKTTVKHFELSFGIEDPIGDIDFYPNGGESQPKCQMDEEKSESKKDVTAILKSKACNHKAAIFYFLHSIDMNQCIFLATKCDSYSDFQEGLCSNDSYLKEQMGLPAVPVPELAPKSKFYLRTSASPPYCLQDDADLQ
;
A
#
# COMPACT_ATOMS: atom_id res chain seq x y z
N MET A 1 4.27 -4.52 -14.42
CA MET A 1 4.51 -4.87 -13.00
C MET A 1 5.28 -3.73 -12.38
N THR A 2 4.58 -2.84 -11.71
CA THR A 2 5.20 -1.75 -10.97
C THR A 2 5.08 -2.08 -9.49
N ILE A 3 6.22 -2.25 -8.82
CA ILE A 3 6.34 -1.91 -7.39
C ILE A 3 6.78 -0.45 -7.32
N ASP A 4 6.17 0.34 -8.18
CA ASP A 4 6.12 1.78 -8.15
C ASP A 4 4.60 2.00 -8.03
N GLU A 5 4.01 2.46 -6.95
CA GLU A 5 4.52 3.12 -5.76
C GLU A 5 3.42 2.99 -4.70
N MET A 6 3.75 3.08 -3.43
CA MET A 6 2.72 3.23 -2.41
C MET A 6 2.16 4.66 -2.49
N SER A 7 0.82 4.79 -2.54
CA SER A 7 -0.01 6.00 -2.67
C SER A 7 0.59 7.29 -2.17
N ASN A 8 0.72 8.36 -3.00
CA ASN A 8 1.43 9.55 -2.51
C ASN A 8 1.59 10.83 -3.46
N GLU A 9 0.60 11.35 -4.18
CA GLU A 9 0.90 12.55 -5.02
C GLU A 9 1.17 13.87 -4.25
N LEU A 10 1.95 14.77 -4.86
CA LEU A 10 2.10 16.20 -4.54
C LEU A 10 1.12 17.03 -5.40
N ASP A 11 -0.08 17.35 -4.91
CA ASP A 11 -0.91 18.39 -5.55
C ASP A 11 -0.65 19.76 -4.91
N ILE A 12 0.19 20.58 -5.55
CA ILE A 12 0.23 22.03 -5.29
C ILE A 12 -0.75 22.71 -6.25
N SER A 13 -2.03 22.69 -5.91
CA SER A 13 -3.03 23.51 -6.61
C SER A 13 -2.85 24.99 -6.23
N HIS A 14 -2.06 25.73 -7.01
CA HIS A 14 -2.01 27.20 -6.97
C HIS A 14 -3.31 27.79 -7.55
N GLY A 15 -4.37 27.77 -6.74
CA GLY A 15 -5.62 28.49 -7.02
C GLY A 15 -5.48 29.97 -6.66
N SER A 16 -5.24 30.82 -7.65
CA SER A 16 -5.41 32.27 -7.51
C SER A 16 -6.87 32.58 -7.16
N GLY A 17 -7.13 33.21 -6.01
CA GLY A 17 -8.43 33.83 -5.70
C GLY A 17 -9.11 33.38 -4.41
N HIS A 18 -8.70 33.96 -3.29
CA HIS A 18 -9.54 34.40 -2.17
C HIS A 18 -10.71 33.50 -1.70
N LYS A 19 -10.38 32.48 -0.89
CA LYS A 19 -11.07 32.07 0.36
C LYS A 19 -10.17 31.02 1.01
N THR A 20 -9.50 31.37 2.11
CA THR A 20 -8.58 30.48 2.82
C THR A 20 -9.35 29.41 3.59
N THR A 21 -9.79 28.37 2.89
CA THR A 21 -9.90 27.04 3.49
C THR A 21 -8.48 26.55 3.64
N VAL A 22 -8.03 26.33 4.88
CA VAL A 22 -6.77 25.66 5.16
C VAL A 22 -6.93 24.23 4.64
N LYS A 23 -6.55 23.97 3.39
CA LYS A 23 -6.39 22.59 2.90
C LYS A 23 -5.23 22.00 3.70
N HIS A 24 -5.47 20.85 4.34
CA HIS A 24 -4.43 20.10 5.03
C HIS A 24 -3.22 19.93 4.10
N PHE A 25 -2.03 20.17 4.66
CA PHE A 25 -0.78 19.83 4.00
C PHE A 25 -0.55 18.33 4.18
N GLU A 26 -1.12 17.53 3.28
CA GLU A 26 -0.86 16.10 3.21
C GLU A 26 0.48 15.88 2.49
N LEU A 27 1.50 15.49 3.24
CA LEU A 27 2.80 15.10 2.69
C LEU A 27 2.79 13.62 2.33
N SER A 28 3.21 13.29 1.11
CA SER A 28 3.22 11.93 0.55
C SER A 28 4.27 11.84 -0.59
N PHE A 29 4.98 10.71 -0.79
CA PHE A 29 6.13 10.50 -1.73
C PHE A 29 6.13 9.54 -3.00
N GLY A 30 5.21 8.61 -3.27
CA GLY A 30 4.75 7.96 -4.55
C GLY A 30 3.37 8.36 -5.20
N ILE A 31 2.48 7.45 -5.67
CA ILE A 31 1.27 7.78 -6.49
C ILE A 31 0.01 6.99 -6.07
N GLU A 32 -1.14 7.66 -5.87
CA GLU A 32 -2.41 7.02 -5.48
C GLU A 32 -3.16 6.39 -6.66
N ASP A 33 -3.18 7.08 -7.80
CA ASP A 33 -3.88 6.63 -8.99
C ASP A 33 -3.21 5.37 -9.58
N PRO A 34 -4.00 4.34 -9.97
CA PRO A 34 -3.44 3.17 -10.61
C PRO A 34 -2.90 3.52 -12.00
N ILE A 35 -1.64 3.17 -12.25
CA ILE A 35 -0.93 3.48 -13.50
C ILE A 35 -0.38 2.23 -14.21
N GLY A 36 -0.37 1.08 -13.54
CA GLY A 36 0.05 -0.19 -14.10
C GLY A 36 -1.09 -0.98 -14.77
N ASP A 37 -0.74 -2.16 -15.30
CA ASP A 37 -1.75 -3.18 -15.64
C ASP A 37 -2.42 -3.70 -14.35
N ILE A 38 -1.59 -3.86 -13.32
CA ILE A 38 -1.92 -4.31 -11.98
C ILE A 38 -1.19 -3.40 -10.99
N ASP A 39 -1.93 -2.87 -10.03
CA ASP A 39 -1.42 -2.00 -8.97
C ASP A 39 -1.74 -2.62 -7.59
N PHE A 40 -0.72 -2.80 -6.76
CA PHE A 40 -0.84 -3.42 -5.43
C PHE A 40 -0.80 -2.36 -4.32
N TYR A 41 -1.76 -2.44 -3.40
CA TYR A 41 -1.95 -1.50 -2.29
C TYR A 41 -1.87 -2.22 -0.93
N PRO A 42 -0.65 -2.58 -0.46
CA PRO A 42 -0.46 -3.18 0.86
C PRO A 42 -0.97 -2.23 1.95
N ASN A 43 -1.84 -2.76 2.81
CA ASN A 43 -2.51 -2.02 3.88
C ASN A 43 -3.22 -0.74 3.37
N GLY A 44 -3.73 -0.77 2.14
CA GLY A 44 -4.41 0.36 1.51
C GLY A 44 -3.49 1.39 0.86
N GLY A 45 -2.16 1.21 0.95
CA GLY A 45 -1.17 2.06 0.27
C GLY A 45 -0.71 3.31 1.04
N GLU A 46 -1.34 3.64 2.17
CA GLU A 46 -1.04 4.89 2.90
C GLU A 46 -0.17 4.69 4.15
N SER A 47 -0.65 3.89 5.10
CA SER A 47 -0.05 3.75 6.43
C SER A 47 0.40 2.31 6.66
N GLN A 48 1.71 2.11 6.80
CA GLN A 48 2.32 0.79 6.87
C GLN A 48 2.62 0.38 8.31
N PRO A 49 2.22 -0.82 8.75
CA PRO A 49 2.45 -1.29 10.12
C PRO A 49 3.92 -1.21 10.56
N LYS A 50 4.86 -1.39 9.63
CA LYS A 50 6.31 -1.25 9.90
C LYS A 50 6.70 0.13 10.44
N CYS A 51 5.95 1.17 10.07
CA CYS A 51 6.26 2.56 10.39
C CYS A 51 5.53 3.07 11.63
N GLN A 52 4.44 2.41 12.03
CA GLN A 52 3.68 2.75 13.23
C GLN A 52 4.45 2.46 14.53
N MET A 53 5.44 1.56 14.49
CA MET A 53 6.28 1.26 15.67
C MET A 53 7.16 2.43 16.14
N ASP A 54 7.40 3.42 15.27
CA ASP A 54 8.21 4.60 15.59
C ASP A 54 7.38 5.80 16.09
N GLU A 55 6.05 5.78 15.91
CA GLU A 55 5.17 6.92 16.20
C GLU A 55 4.74 7.02 17.67
N GLU A 56 4.66 5.91 18.39
CA GLU A 56 4.23 5.87 19.81
C GLU A 56 5.23 6.55 20.77
N LYS A 57 6.43 6.90 20.31
CA LYS A 57 7.49 7.53 21.11
C LYS A 57 7.60 9.05 20.94
N SER A 58 6.76 9.67 20.11
CA SER A 58 6.81 11.12 19.88
C SER A 58 5.58 11.83 20.45
N GLU A 59 5.76 12.49 21.60
CA GLU A 59 4.73 13.30 22.29
C GLU A 59 4.27 14.54 21.49
N SER A 60 4.72 14.71 20.25
CA SER A 60 4.49 15.91 19.43
C SER A 60 4.03 15.57 18.02
N LYS A 61 2.72 15.35 17.83
CA LYS A 61 2.03 15.34 16.50
C LYS A 61 2.16 16.65 15.69
N LYS A 62 3.06 17.56 16.09
CA LYS A 62 3.33 18.86 15.48
C LYS A 62 4.79 19.03 15.03
N ASP A 63 5.65 18.03 15.27
CA ASP A 63 7.01 18.06 14.72
C ASP A 63 6.99 17.65 13.25
N VAL A 64 7.20 18.63 12.36
CA VAL A 64 7.31 18.43 10.91
C VAL A 64 8.37 17.39 10.57
N THR A 65 9.44 17.30 11.37
CA THR A 65 10.49 16.29 11.19
C THR A 65 9.98 14.88 11.43
N ALA A 66 9.16 14.69 12.48
CA ALA A 66 8.54 13.40 12.79
C ALA A 66 7.56 12.99 11.68
N ILE A 67 6.75 13.93 11.18
CA ILE A 67 5.84 13.72 10.05
C ILE A 67 6.63 13.28 8.80
N LEU A 68 7.69 14.00 8.44
CA LEU A 68 8.53 13.67 7.29
C LEU A 68 9.19 12.29 7.43
N LYS A 69 9.65 11.92 8.64
CA LYS A 69 10.23 10.60 8.91
C LYS A 69 9.19 9.48 8.74
N SER A 70 7.98 9.66 9.26
CA SER A 70 6.90 8.69 9.11
C SER A 70 6.54 8.51 7.63
N LYS A 71 6.33 9.60 6.90
CA LYS A 71 6.03 9.55 5.46
C LYS A 71 7.17 8.91 4.65
N ALA A 72 8.43 9.24 4.96
CA ALA A 72 9.59 8.60 4.34
C ALA A 72 9.69 7.11 4.69
N CYS A 73 9.28 6.69 5.89
CA CYS A 73 9.21 5.28 6.25
C CYS A 73 8.15 4.56 5.42
N ASN A 74 6.92 5.11 5.34
CA ASN A 74 5.83 4.51 4.57
C ASN A 74 6.21 4.33 3.10
N HIS A 75 6.84 5.34 2.49
CA HIS A 75 7.35 5.24 1.12
C HIS A 75 8.40 4.13 0.96
N LYS A 76 9.35 4.01 1.91
CA LYS A 76 10.39 2.97 1.86
C LYS A 76 9.87 1.56 2.15
N ALA A 77 8.67 1.40 2.72
CA ALA A 77 8.07 0.09 3.00
C ALA A 77 7.95 -0.77 1.74
N ALA A 78 7.65 -0.15 0.59
CA ALA A 78 7.57 -0.81 -0.71
C ALA A 78 8.82 -1.64 -1.04
N ILE A 79 10.00 -1.06 -0.77
CA ILE A 79 11.29 -1.70 -1.01
C ILE A 79 11.43 -2.94 -0.13
N PHE A 80 11.05 -2.85 1.15
CA PHE A 80 11.13 -3.99 2.06
C PHE A 80 10.19 -5.12 1.66
N TYR A 81 8.96 -4.81 1.22
CA TYR A 81 8.02 -5.82 0.73
C TYR A 81 8.53 -6.48 -0.55
N PHE A 82 9.05 -5.70 -1.51
CA PHE A 82 9.65 -6.26 -2.72
C PHE A 82 10.79 -7.22 -2.40
N LEU A 83 11.73 -6.82 -1.54
CA LEU A 83 12.87 -7.65 -1.16
C LEU A 83 12.44 -8.98 -0.53
N HIS A 84 11.39 -8.97 0.31
CA HIS A 84 10.89 -10.21 0.93
C HIS A 84 10.05 -11.06 -0.02
N SER A 85 9.48 -10.47 -1.09
CA SER A 85 8.78 -11.23 -2.12
C SER A 85 9.70 -12.12 -2.98
N ILE A 86 11.02 -11.91 -2.91
CA ILE A 86 12.00 -12.66 -3.69
C ILE A 86 12.12 -14.12 -3.20
N ASP A 87 12.04 -14.34 -1.88
CA ASP A 87 12.12 -15.69 -1.28
C ASP A 87 10.72 -16.22 -0.95
N MET A 88 10.06 -16.78 -1.97
CA MET A 88 8.72 -17.35 -1.87
C MET A 88 8.61 -18.53 -0.89
N ASN A 89 9.72 -19.14 -0.46
CA ASN A 89 9.68 -20.21 0.53
C ASN A 89 9.46 -19.68 1.95
N GLN A 90 9.76 -18.40 2.19
CA GLN A 90 9.54 -17.76 3.48
C GLN A 90 8.20 -17.02 3.54
N CYS A 91 7.77 -16.48 2.41
CA CYS A 91 6.73 -15.46 2.42
C CYS A 91 6.04 -15.32 1.06
N ILE A 92 4.71 -15.39 1.06
CA ILE A 92 3.88 -15.15 -0.11
C ILE A 92 3.03 -13.92 0.17
N PHE A 93 3.24 -12.86 -0.60
CA PHE A 93 2.40 -11.67 -0.55
C PHE A 93 1.21 -11.84 -1.47
N LEU A 94 0.20 -12.57 -1.01
CA LEU A 94 -1.01 -12.81 -1.78
C LEU A 94 -1.94 -11.61 -1.65
N ALA A 95 -2.32 -11.02 -2.79
CA ALA A 95 -3.20 -9.87 -2.87
C ALA A 95 -4.47 -10.22 -3.63
N THR A 96 -5.58 -9.60 -3.24
CA THR A 96 -6.89 -9.87 -3.81
C THR A 96 -7.39 -8.66 -4.58
N LYS A 97 -7.88 -8.89 -5.80
CA LYS A 97 -8.55 -7.85 -6.59
C LYS A 97 -9.79 -7.37 -5.85
N CYS A 98 -9.90 -6.07 -5.66
CA CYS A 98 -11.06 -5.45 -5.03
C CYS A 98 -11.26 -4.04 -5.59
N ASP A 99 -12.47 -3.47 -5.44
CA ASP A 99 -12.76 -2.12 -5.94
C ASP A 99 -12.22 -1.04 -5.00
N SER A 100 -12.19 -1.32 -3.68
CA SER A 100 -11.61 -0.44 -2.68
C SER A 100 -10.94 -1.22 -1.53
N TYR A 101 -10.07 -0.54 -0.78
CA TYR A 101 -9.49 -1.12 0.43
C TYR A 101 -10.55 -1.36 1.52
N SER A 102 -11.58 -0.52 1.60
CA SER A 102 -12.69 -0.70 2.56
C SER A 102 -13.42 -2.01 2.30
N ASP A 103 -13.77 -2.28 1.04
CA ASP A 103 -14.44 -3.53 0.65
C ASP A 103 -13.57 -4.76 0.95
N PHE A 104 -12.26 -4.63 0.75
CA PHE A 104 -11.29 -5.65 1.12
C PHE A 104 -11.23 -5.89 2.64
N GLN A 105 -11.26 -4.84 3.46
CA GLN A 105 -11.27 -4.96 4.91
C GLN A 105 -12.56 -5.59 5.44
N GLU A 106 -13.69 -5.28 4.81
CA GLU A 106 -15.01 -5.84 5.13
C GLU A 106 -15.21 -7.28 4.61
N GLY A 107 -14.24 -7.80 3.84
CA GLY A 107 -14.28 -9.16 3.30
C GLY A 107 -15.23 -9.34 2.12
N LEU A 108 -15.65 -8.23 1.47
CA LEU A 108 -16.57 -8.26 0.34
C LEU A 108 -15.95 -8.90 -0.92
N CYS A 109 -14.62 -8.99 -0.97
CA CYS A 109 -13.84 -9.65 -2.00
C CYS A 109 -13.13 -10.94 -1.56
N SER A 110 -13.62 -11.63 -0.52
CA SER A 110 -12.92 -12.79 0.08
C SER A 110 -13.32 -14.18 -0.42
N ASN A 111 -14.26 -14.30 -1.37
CA ASN A 111 -14.64 -15.62 -1.91
C ASN A 111 -13.70 -16.07 -3.05
N ASP A 112 -13.71 -17.37 -3.37
CA ASP A 112 -12.82 -17.98 -4.38
C ASP A 112 -13.02 -17.46 -5.82
N SER A 113 -14.06 -16.67 -6.08
CA SER A 113 -14.30 -16.06 -7.39
C SER A 113 -13.48 -14.78 -7.61
N TYR A 114 -12.94 -14.18 -6.55
CA TYR A 114 -12.07 -13.01 -6.68
C TYR A 114 -10.66 -13.43 -7.06
N LEU A 115 -10.14 -12.73 -8.07
CA LEU A 115 -8.78 -12.94 -8.57
C LEU A 115 -7.76 -12.60 -7.48
N LYS A 116 -6.88 -13.56 -7.18
CA LYS A 116 -5.73 -13.38 -6.30
C LYS A 116 -4.44 -13.40 -7.11
N GLU A 117 -3.50 -12.52 -6.80
CA GLU A 117 -2.19 -12.46 -7.46
C GLU A 117 -1.07 -12.22 -6.44
N GLN A 118 0.12 -12.74 -6.74
CA GLN A 118 1.29 -12.50 -5.90
C GLN A 118 1.86 -11.10 -6.17
N MET A 119 1.96 -10.28 -5.14
CA MET A 119 2.70 -9.02 -5.19
C MET A 119 4.20 -9.32 -5.12
N GLY A 120 5.02 -8.58 -5.86
CA GLY A 120 6.47 -8.74 -5.78
C GLY A 120 7.15 -9.08 -7.09
N LEU A 121 8.36 -9.63 -6.97
CA LEU A 121 9.05 -10.33 -8.05
C LEU A 121 8.20 -11.43 -8.72
N PRO A 122 7.40 -12.25 -8.00
CA PRO A 122 6.61 -13.31 -8.61
C PRO A 122 5.33 -12.84 -9.34
N ALA A 123 5.01 -11.55 -9.31
CA ALA A 123 3.83 -11.05 -10.01
C ALA A 123 3.91 -11.41 -11.51
N VAL A 124 2.77 -11.64 -12.14
CA VAL A 124 2.71 -11.95 -13.57
C VAL A 124 1.57 -11.16 -14.22
N PRO A 125 1.64 -10.85 -15.52
CA PRO A 125 0.50 -10.30 -16.24
C PRO A 125 -0.69 -11.27 -16.17
N VAL A 126 -1.86 -10.76 -15.83
CA VAL A 126 -3.10 -11.55 -15.84
C VAL A 126 -3.82 -11.34 -17.16
N PRO A 127 -4.06 -12.39 -17.96
CA PRO A 127 -4.82 -12.30 -19.20
C PRO A 127 -6.23 -11.75 -18.96
N GLU A 128 -6.71 -10.90 -19.88
CA GLU A 128 -8.06 -10.32 -19.87
C GLU A 128 -8.39 -9.42 -18.68
N LEU A 129 -7.41 -9.14 -17.82
CA LEU A 129 -7.57 -8.20 -16.73
C LEU A 129 -7.61 -6.76 -17.28
N ALA A 130 -8.58 -5.98 -16.81
CA ALA A 130 -8.64 -4.56 -17.13
C ALA A 130 -7.36 -3.87 -16.62
N PRO A 131 -6.76 -2.96 -17.40
CA PRO A 131 -5.63 -2.17 -16.92
C PRO A 131 -6.06 -1.36 -15.69
N LYS A 132 -5.08 -0.92 -14.88
CA LYS A 132 -5.32 -0.16 -13.65
C LYS A 132 -6.12 -0.94 -12.60
N SER A 133 -6.03 -2.27 -12.64
CA SER A 133 -6.71 -3.12 -11.67
C SER A 133 -6.02 -3.06 -10.31
N LYS A 134 -6.81 -2.78 -9.26
CA LYS A 134 -6.32 -2.64 -7.89
C LYS A 134 -6.37 -3.96 -7.14
N PHE A 135 -5.29 -4.27 -6.44
CA PHE A 135 -5.15 -5.43 -5.58
C PHE A 135 -4.75 -5.01 -4.18
N TYR A 136 -5.34 -5.65 -3.19
CA TYR A 136 -5.15 -5.31 -1.78
C TYR A 136 -4.69 -6.52 -0.99
N LEU A 137 -3.82 -6.26 -0.02
CA LEU A 137 -3.30 -7.24 0.92
C LEU A 137 -2.97 -6.56 2.24
N ARG A 138 -2.82 -7.35 3.29
CA ARG A 138 -2.31 -6.87 4.58
C ARG A 138 -0.88 -7.36 4.79
N THR A 139 -0.09 -6.58 5.54
CA THR A 139 1.26 -6.98 5.95
C THR A 139 1.41 -6.81 7.47
N SER A 140 2.36 -7.50 8.09
CA SER A 140 2.76 -7.25 9.47
C SER A 140 3.79 -6.12 9.58
N ALA A 141 4.13 -5.73 10.81
CA ALA A 141 5.12 -4.69 11.09
C ALA A 141 6.58 -5.17 11.00
N SER A 142 6.81 -6.47 10.94
CA SER A 142 8.14 -7.10 11.01
C SER A 142 8.33 -8.16 9.93
N PRO A 143 9.58 -8.44 9.49
CA PRO A 143 9.85 -9.53 8.56
C PRO A 143 9.24 -10.86 9.02
N PRO A 144 8.75 -11.69 8.10
CA PRO A 144 8.83 -11.53 6.65
C PRO A 144 7.76 -10.61 6.03
N TYR A 145 7.01 -9.87 6.85
CA TYR A 145 5.94 -8.92 6.47
C TYR A 145 4.68 -9.50 5.86
N CYS A 146 4.68 -10.59 5.11
CA CYS A 146 3.41 -11.22 4.73
C CYS A 146 2.63 -11.68 5.95
N LEU A 147 1.30 -11.66 5.83
CA LEU A 147 0.42 -12.41 6.70
C LEU A 147 0.12 -13.73 5.98
N GLN A 148 0.32 -14.85 6.67
CA GLN A 148 -0.21 -16.12 6.20
C GLN A 148 -1.69 -16.13 6.56
N ASP A 149 -2.56 -16.11 5.56
CA ASP A 149 -3.97 -16.38 5.80
C ASP A 149 -4.10 -17.89 6.03
N ASP A 150 -4.65 -18.29 7.18
CA ASP A 150 -4.93 -19.70 7.54
C ASP A 150 -5.87 -20.41 6.53
N ALA A 151 -6.42 -19.68 5.56
CA ALA A 151 -7.33 -20.17 4.52
C ALA A 151 -6.63 -20.77 3.29
N ASP A 152 -5.34 -20.53 3.08
CA ASP A 152 -4.60 -21.03 1.89
C ASP A 152 -3.69 -22.24 2.21
N LEU A 153 -3.90 -22.90 3.36
CA LEU A 153 -3.19 -24.13 3.81
C LEU A 153 -4.03 -25.42 3.69
N GLN A 154 -5.05 -25.47 2.83
CA GLN A 154 -5.82 -26.70 2.56
C GLN A 154 -5.46 -27.35 1.23
#